data_AF-A0A9N8EWN3-F1
#
_entry.id   AF-A0A9N8EWN3-F1
#
_cell.length_a   1.000
_cell.length_b   1.000
_cell.length_c   1.000
_cell.angle_alpha   90.00
_cell.angle_beta   90.00
_cell.angle_gamma   90.00
#
_symmetry.space_group_name_H-M   'P 1'
#
loop_
_entity.id
_entity.type
_entity.pdbx_description
1 polymer ?
#
loop_
_entity_poly.entity_id
_entity_poly.type
_entity_poly.pdbx_seq_one_letter_code
_entity_poly.pdbx_strand_id
1 'polypeptide(L)'
;MKAFATILFTITTLFVAVANADLHRASIYAFGGADPHITTWSGDRFEFQRRGDFVLLSNPDYSNGLGLEVQVRTKVNDWWSYIEAAVLRIGDETVEVRGGEEYSRYWINGEEGFSALEPQEEMQVWLQQGGIEVHIRQVNSKQFQLRVDLGNDEGVVFETFQQFVRVDVQANDAEEKSFASNSLGLVGSFPRGAKVGRDKTTVIRSSTKFAKEWMVPAAETTETTVFRS
;
A
#
# COMPACT_ATOMS: atom_id res chain seq x y z
N MET A 1 -7.68 24.39 -37.41
CA MET A 1 -6.85 23.19 -37.19
C MET A 1 -6.11 23.35 -35.86
N LYS A 2 -6.47 22.51 -34.87
CA LYS A 2 -5.80 22.10 -33.60
C LYS A 2 -5.02 23.19 -32.81
N ALA A 3 -5.56 23.73 -31.69
CA ALA A 3 -5.45 23.24 -30.28
C ALA A 3 -3.98 23.19 -29.79
N PHE A 4 -3.56 23.73 -28.64
CA PHE A 4 -3.97 23.47 -27.25
C PHE A 4 -3.60 24.69 -26.36
N ALA A 5 -4.52 25.23 -25.55
CA ALA A 5 -4.75 24.93 -24.13
C ALA A 5 -3.58 25.31 -23.20
N THR A 6 -3.71 26.50 -22.60
CA THR A 6 -2.96 26.95 -21.43
C THR A 6 -3.31 26.06 -20.24
N ILE A 7 -2.33 25.32 -19.70
CA ILE A 7 -2.46 24.61 -18.43
C ILE A 7 -1.65 25.38 -17.39
N LEU A 8 -2.37 25.91 -16.40
CA LEU A 8 -1.83 26.60 -15.24
C LEU A 8 -1.26 25.55 -14.28
N PHE A 9 0.05 25.55 -14.04
CA PHE A 9 0.68 24.81 -12.95
C PHE A 9 0.80 25.72 -11.74
N THR A 10 0.11 25.41 -10.64
CA THR A 10 0.65 25.43 -9.27
C THR A 10 -0.47 25.09 -8.28
N ILE A 11 -0.52 23.83 -7.85
CA ILE A 11 -0.95 23.52 -6.49
C ILE A 11 0.16 22.66 -5.91
N THR A 12 1.04 23.29 -5.15
CA THR A 12 2.03 22.60 -4.34
C THR A 12 1.28 21.97 -3.17
N THR A 13 0.70 20.78 -3.37
CA THR A 13 0.24 19.97 -2.24
C THR A 13 1.50 19.43 -1.59
N LEU A 14 2.06 20.23 -0.69
CA LEU A 14 3.14 19.78 0.18
C LEU A 14 2.58 18.57 0.93
N PHE A 15 3.07 17.37 0.59
CA PHE A 15 2.98 16.20 1.45
C PHE A 15 3.76 16.50 2.73
N VAL A 16 3.21 17.39 3.56
CA VAL A 16 3.64 17.52 4.93
C VAL A 16 3.25 16.19 5.54
N ALA A 17 4.22 15.45 6.04
CA ALA A 17 3.96 14.50 7.10
C ALA A 17 3.43 15.34 8.27
N VAL A 18 2.12 15.62 8.27
CA VAL A 18 1.47 16.21 9.43
C VAL A 18 1.56 15.11 10.47
N ALA A 19 2.45 15.29 11.42
CA ALA A 19 2.44 14.50 12.64
C ALA A 19 1.21 14.94 13.45
N ASN A 20 0.02 14.57 12.98
CA ASN A 20 -1.18 14.64 13.78
C ASN A 20 -1.10 13.50 14.79
N ALA A 21 -1.21 13.84 16.08
CA ALA A 21 -1.22 12.87 17.17
C ALA A 21 -2.42 11.91 17.09
N ASP A 22 -3.41 12.22 16.25
CA ASP A 22 -4.66 11.48 16.05
C ASP A 22 -4.64 10.58 14.79
N LEU A 23 -3.45 10.35 14.20
CA LEU A 23 -3.29 9.46 13.05
C LEU A 23 -2.70 8.10 13.49
N HIS A 24 -3.49 7.05 13.31
CA HIS A 24 -2.99 5.68 13.33
C HIS A 24 -2.17 5.41 12.07
N ARG A 25 -0.91 5.01 12.25
CA ARG A 25 -0.02 4.65 11.13
C ARG A 25 0.45 3.21 11.30
N ALA A 26 0.08 2.38 10.33
CA ALA A 26 0.64 1.05 10.18
C ALA A 26 1.49 1.01 8.91
N SER A 27 2.54 0.19 8.90
CA SER A 27 3.45 0.17 7.77
C SER A 27 4.14 -1.17 7.60
N ILE A 28 4.61 -1.40 6.39
CA ILE A 28 5.59 -2.42 6.09
C ILE A 28 6.67 -1.82 5.18
N TYR A 29 7.93 -2.05 5.51
CA TYR A 29 9.05 -1.55 4.73
C TYR A 29 10.28 -2.44 4.89
N ALA A 30 11.16 -2.36 3.90
CA ALA A 30 12.47 -2.98 3.90
C ALA A 30 13.45 -1.99 3.23
N PHE A 31 14.06 -1.08 4.01
CA PHE A 31 15.03 -0.11 3.48
C PHE A 31 16.42 -0.37 4.08
N GLY A 32 17.47 -0.14 3.28
CA GLY A 32 18.86 -0.15 3.75
C GLY A 32 19.49 -1.53 3.94
N GLY A 33 19.03 -2.56 3.21
CA GLY A 33 19.59 -3.92 3.32
C GLY A 33 18.96 -4.78 4.41
N ALA A 34 17.83 -4.35 4.97
CA ALA A 34 17.10 -5.03 6.04
C ALA A 34 15.85 -5.75 5.53
N ASP A 35 15.32 -6.64 6.36
CA ASP A 35 14.17 -7.49 6.11
C ASP A 35 12.82 -6.80 6.32
N PRO A 36 11.68 -7.42 5.93
CA PRO A 36 10.38 -6.76 5.98
C PRO A 36 9.99 -6.52 7.44
N HIS A 37 10.09 -5.26 7.86
CA HIS A 37 9.63 -4.82 9.17
C HIS A 37 8.19 -4.34 9.06
N ILE A 38 7.32 -4.90 9.89
CA ILE A 38 5.92 -4.50 10.01
C ILE A 38 5.76 -3.69 11.30
N THR A 39 5.04 -2.59 11.21
CA THR A 39 4.47 -1.86 12.35
C THR A 39 2.96 -1.98 12.28
N THR A 40 2.36 -2.57 13.31
CA THR A 40 0.90 -2.72 13.43
C THR A 40 0.23 -1.39 13.81
N TRP A 41 -1.11 -1.35 13.79
CA TRP A 41 -1.90 -0.18 14.20
C TRP A 41 -1.63 0.31 15.64
N SER A 42 -1.22 -0.59 16.55
CA SER A 42 -0.84 -0.26 17.93
C SER A 42 0.61 0.16 18.10
N GLY A 43 1.40 0.16 17.01
CA GLY A 43 2.84 0.42 17.03
C GLY A 43 3.71 -0.82 17.32
N ASP A 44 3.12 -2.00 17.59
CA ASP A 44 3.89 -3.22 17.78
C ASP A 44 4.64 -3.60 16.50
N ARG A 45 5.91 -4.00 16.64
CA ARG A 45 6.79 -4.35 15.53
C ARG A 45 7.07 -5.84 15.46
N PHE A 46 7.17 -6.36 14.25
CA PHE A 46 7.70 -7.70 14.00
C PHE A 46 8.24 -7.83 12.57
N GLU A 47 9.04 -8.87 12.35
CA GLU A 47 9.60 -9.21 11.05
C GLU A 47 9.31 -10.67 10.69
N PHE A 48 9.45 -10.99 9.42
CA PHE A 48 9.39 -12.36 8.92
C PHE A 48 10.22 -12.49 7.64
N GLN A 49 10.82 -13.67 7.45
CA GLN A 49 11.74 -13.95 6.35
C GLN A 49 11.15 -15.00 5.42
N ARG A 50 10.31 -14.59 4.47
CA ARG A 50 9.67 -15.51 3.53
C ARG A 50 9.51 -14.84 2.18
N ARG A 51 9.57 -15.65 1.12
CA ARG A 51 9.13 -15.29 -0.23
C ARG A 51 7.63 -15.56 -0.35
N GLY A 52 6.90 -14.68 -1.01
CA GLY A 52 5.51 -14.88 -1.37
C GLY A 52 4.71 -13.58 -1.39
N ASP A 53 3.42 -13.73 -1.60
CA ASP A 53 2.47 -12.62 -1.52
C ASP A 53 1.77 -12.67 -0.17
N PHE A 54 1.55 -11.51 0.43
CA PHE A 54 0.93 -11.39 1.74
C PHE A 54 -0.12 -10.28 1.73
N VAL A 55 -1.23 -10.52 2.42
CA VAL A 55 -2.25 -9.52 2.65
C VAL A 55 -1.78 -8.62 3.80
N LEU A 56 -1.36 -7.41 3.45
CA LEU A 56 -0.98 -6.38 4.42
C LEU A 56 -2.22 -5.91 5.19
N LEU A 57 -3.30 -5.62 4.45
CA LEU A 57 -4.56 -5.11 4.95
C LEU A 57 -5.71 -5.62 4.07
N SER A 58 -6.83 -5.98 4.69
CA SER A 58 -8.10 -6.33 4.05
C SER A 58 -9.22 -5.71 4.86
N ASN A 59 -10.06 -4.91 4.21
CA ASN A 59 -11.31 -4.38 4.73
C ASN A 59 -12.43 -4.61 3.70
N PRO A 60 -13.19 -5.71 3.80
CA PRO A 60 -14.28 -6.00 2.87
C PRO A 60 -15.46 -5.02 2.99
N ASP A 61 -15.59 -4.32 4.11
CA ASP A 61 -16.71 -3.40 4.37
C ASP A 61 -16.43 -1.96 3.94
N TYR A 62 -15.21 -1.68 3.46
CA TYR A 62 -14.80 -0.35 3.01
C TYR A 62 -15.81 0.23 2.00
N SER A 63 -16.17 1.50 2.19
CA SER A 63 -17.11 2.25 1.33
C SER A 63 -18.39 1.47 0.98
N ASN A 64 -19.17 1.12 2.02
CA ASN A 64 -20.41 0.34 1.89
C ASN A 64 -20.24 -1.02 1.20
N GLY A 65 -19.14 -1.71 1.49
CA GLY A 65 -18.85 -3.04 0.92
C GLY A 65 -18.20 -3.03 -0.46
N LEU A 66 -17.73 -1.88 -0.93
CA LEU A 66 -16.86 -1.80 -2.11
C LEU A 66 -15.57 -2.61 -1.93
N GLY A 67 -15.08 -2.66 -0.68
CA GLY A 67 -13.92 -3.45 -0.31
C GLY A 67 -12.60 -2.75 -0.61
N LEU A 68 -11.61 -2.99 0.25
CA LEU A 68 -10.24 -2.50 0.12
C LEU A 68 -9.28 -3.63 0.53
N GLU A 69 -8.29 -3.91 -0.31
CA GLU A 69 -7.24 -4.88 0.00
C GLU A 69 -5.88 -4.34 -0.43
N VAL A 70 -4.88 -4.50 0.43
CA VAL A 70 -3.48 -4.19 0.14
C VAL A 70 -2.67 -5.46 0.26
N GLN A 71 -2.00 -5.84 -0.82
CA GLN A 71 -1.08 -6.96 -0.86
C GLN A 71 0.35 -6.49 -1.10
N VAL A 72 1.31 -7.24 -0.55
CA VAL A 72 2.74 -7.02 -0.75
C VAL A 72 3.39 -8.30 -1.23
N ARG A 73 4.31 -8.18 -2.17
CA ARG A 73 5.11 -9.27 -2.71
C ARG A 73 6.52 -9.18 -2.17
N THR A 74 6.96 -10.24 -1.49
CA THR A 74 8.31 -10.35 -1.00
C THR A 74 9.17 -11.26 -1.85
N LYS A 75 10.39 -10.82 -2.11
CA LYS A 75 11.45 -11.59 -2.75
C LYS A 75 12.56 -11.88 -1.74
N VAL A 76 13.22 -13.02 -1.90
CA VAL A 76 14.35 -13.44 -1.06
C VAL A 76 15.60 -13.39 -1.93
N ASN A 77 16.61 -12.66 -1.48
CA ASN A 77 17.98 -12.75 -1.99
C ASN A 77 18.79 -13.75 -1.14
N ASP A 78 20.12 -13.76 -1.26
CA ASP A 78 20.97 -14.73 -0.57
C ASP A 78 20.91 -14.67 0.97
N TRP A 79 20.45 -13.56 1.56
CA TRP A 79 20.59 -13.29 3.00
C TRP A 79 19.31 -12.79 3.68
N TRP A 80 18.39 -12.15 2.95
CA TRP A 80 17.18 -11.53 3.52
C TRP A 80 16.06 -11.42 2.48
N SER A 81 14.84 -11.22 2.96
CA SER A 81 13.68 -10.89 2.13
C SER A 81 13.42 -9.40 2.07
N TYR A 82 12.85 -8.91 0.97
CA TYR A 82 12.44 -7.52 0.81
C TYR A 82 11.13 -7.44 0.03
N ILE A 83 10.44 -6.30 0.15
CA ILE A 83 9.21 -6.05 -0.60
C ILE A 83 9.60 -5.49 -1.96
N GLU A 84 9.30 -6.23 -3.04
CA GLU A 84 9.63 -5.80 -4.40
C GLU A 84 8.45 -5.12 -5.09
N ALA A 85 7.22 -5.44 -4.68
CA ALA A 85 6.00 -4.87 -5.23
C ALA A 85 4.90 -4.81 -4.17
N ALA A 86 3.96 -3.90 -4.36
CA ALA A 86 2.74 -3.81 -3.58
C ALA A 86 1.58 -3.41 -4.48
N VAL A 87 0.38 -3.85 -4.14
CA VAL A 87 -0.83 -3.53 -4.87
C VAL A 87 -1.96 -3.21 -3.90
N LEU A 88 -2.70 -2.15 -4.18
CA LEU A 88 -3.98 -1.85 -3.56
C LEU A 88 -5.09 -2.15 -4.56
N ARG A 89 -6.15 -2.79 -4.07
CA ARG A 89 -7.41 -3.01 -4.78
C ARG A 89 -8.55 -2.35 -4.02
N ILE A 90 -9.38 -1.60 -4.72
CA ILE A 90 -10.64 -1.06 -4.21
C ILE A 90 -11.72 -1.45 -5.22
N GLY A 91 -12.71 -2.23 -4.78
CA GLY A 91 -13.62 -2.91 -5.70
C GLY A 91 -12.86 -3.77 -6.72
N ASP A 92 -13.01 -3.40 -7.99
CA ASP A 92 -12.37 -4.05 -9.14
C ASP A 92 -11.14 -3.28 -9.66
N GLU A 93 -10.89 -2.09 -9.11
CA GLU A 93 -9.79 -1.23 -9.54
C GLU A 93 -8.52 -1.47 -8.73
N THR A 94 -7.37 -1.34 -9.39
CA THR A 94 -6.07 -1.66 -8.82
C THR A 94 -5.05 -0.55 -9.02
N VAL A 95 -4.19 -0.37 -8.02
CA VAL A 95 -3.00 0.46 -8.06
C VAL A 95 -1.81 -0.42 -7.65
N GLU A 96 -0.96 -0.78 -8.60
CA GLU A 96 0.25 -1.57 -8.35
C GLU A 96 1.49 -0.67 -8.43
N VAL A 97 2.45 -0.88 -7.53
CA VAL A 97 3.77 -0.24 -7.55
C VAL A 97 4.85 -1.32 -7.41
N ARG A 98 5.90 -1.21 -8.22
CA ARG A 98 7.07 -2.08 -8.18
C ARG A 98 8.35 -1.26 -8.13
N GLY A 99 9.24 -1.64 -7.23
CA GLY A 99 10.60 -1.09 -7.18
C GLY A 99 11.43 -1.54 -8.40
N GLY A 100 12.44 -0.78 -8.75
CA GLY A 100 13.39 -1.13 -9.80
C GLY A 100 14.71 -0.39 -9.62
N GLU A 101 15.82 -1.02 -10.01
CA GLU A 101 17.16 -0.44 -9.88
C GLU A 101 17.33 0.83 -10.74
N GLU A 102 16.75 0.82 -11.94
CA GLU A 102 16.82 1.92 -12.90
C GLU A 102 15.63 2.88 -12.77
N TYR A 103 14.41 2.33 -12.75
CA TYR A 103 13.17 3.08 -12.56
C TYR A 103 12.14 2.22 -11.83
N SER A 104 11.37 2.88 -10.97
CA SER A 104 10.16 2.31 -10.38
C SER A 104 9.03 2.34 -11.39
N ARG A 105 8.08 1.42 -11.24
CA ARG A 105 6.95 1.29 -12.16
C ARG A 105 5.66 1.26 -11.37
N TYR A 106 4.60 1.75 -11.98
CA TYR A 106 3.27 1.67 -11.42
C TYR A 106 2.24 1.34 -12.50
N TRP A 107 1.13 0.76 -12.08
CA TRP A 107 0.00 0.41 -12.93
C TRP A 107 -1.29 0.86 -12.28
N ILE A 108 -2.18 1.41 -13.10
CA ILE A 108 -3.57 1.67 -12.73
C ILE A 108 -4.43 0.72 -13.56
N ASN A 109 -5.21 -0.15 -12.92
CA ASN A 109 -6.07 -1.13 -13.60
C ASN A 109 -5.31 -1.99 -14.62
N GLY A 110 -4.05 -2.34 -14.32
CA GLY A 110 -3.16 -3.11 -15.19
C GLY A 110 -2.51 -2.33 -16.33
N GLU A 111 -2.89 -1.06 -16.56
CA GLU A 111 -2.25 -0.19 -17.54
C GLU A 111 -1.02 0.48 -16.92
N GLU A 112 0.14 0.30 -17.55
CA GLU A 112 1.39 0.89 -17.06
C GLU A 112 1.31 2.40 -17.20
N GLY A 113 1.56 3.08 -16.10
CA GLY A 113 1.67 4.53 -16.12
C GLY A 113 2.88 5.00 -16.90
N PHE A 114 2.99 6.31 -17.08
CA PHE A 114 4.12 6.89 -17.79
C PHE A 114 5.43 6.58 -17.05
N SER A 115 6.28 5.77 -17.68
CA SER A 115 7.55 5.25 -17.12
C SER A 115 8.66 6.29 -16.98
N ALA A 116 8.35 7.59 -17.12
CA ALA A 116 9.32 8.66 -17.24
C ALA A 116 8.75 9.98 -16.73
N LEU A 117 8.21 10.00 -15.51
CA LEU A 117 8.10 11.26 -14.80
C LEU A 117 9.51 11.79 -14.58
N GLU A 118 9.80 13.00 -15.05
CA GLU A 118 11.05 13.66 -14.72
C GLU A 118 11.13 13.90 -13.20
N PRO A 119 12.33 13.99 -12.62
CA PRO A 119 12.48 14.34 -11.22
C PRO A 119 11.65 15.58 -10.87
N GLN A 120 10.93 15.52 -9.75
CA GLN A 120 10.02 16.55 -9.25
C GLN A 120 8.72 16.75 -10.06
N GLU A 121 8.41 15.89 -11.03
CA GLU A 121 7.09 15.87 -11.64
C GLU A 121 6.05 15.17 -10.74
N GLU A 122 4.83 15.70 -10.81
CA GLU A 122 3.66 15.24 -10.08
C GLU A 122 2.49 15.10 -11.05
N MET A 123 1.67 14.07 -10.85
CA MET A 123 0.43 13.88 -11.59
C MET A 123 -0.67 13.32 -10.70
N GLN A 124 -1.90 13.47 -11.17
CA GLN A 124 -3.11 12.98 -10.51
C GLN A 124 -3.89 12.12 -11.49
N VAL A 125 -4.37 10.99 -11.01
CA VAL A 125 -5.30 10.10 -11.72
C VAL A 125 -6.43 9.71 -10.76
N TRP A 126 -7.52 9.17 -11.29
CA TRP A 126 -8.71 8.83 -10.52
C TRP A 126 -9.09 7.37 -10.71
N LEU A 127 -9.31 6.67 -9.60
CA LEU A 127 -10.08 5.43 -9.60
C LEU A 127 -11.56 5.80 -9.77
N GLN A 128 -12.21 5.19 -10.76
CA GLN A 128 -13.57 5.52 -11.15
C GLN A 128 -14.59 5.08 -10.09
N GLN A 129 -14.37 3.94 -9.45
CA GLN A 129 -15.15 3.42 -8.34
C GLN A 129 -14.82 4.20 -7.06
N GLY A 130 -15.82 4.90 -6.54
CA GLY A 130 -15.68 5.72 -5.33
C GLY A 130 -15.09 7.11 -5.57
N GLY A 131 -14.63 7.44 -6.79
CA GLY A 131 -14.04 8.74 -7.09
C GLY A 131 -12.83 9.02 -6.20
N ILE A 132 -11.87 8.10 -6.21
CA ILE A 132 -10.71 8.12 -5.31
C ILE A 132 -9.50 8.70 -6.06
N GLU A 133 -8.87 9.70 -5.45
CA GLU A 133 -7.72 10.39 -6.04
C GLU A 133 -6.44 9.59 -5.83
N VAL A 134 -5.62 9.53 -6.86
CA VAL A 134 -4.28 8.93 -6.80
C VAL A 134 -3.26 9.96 -7.21
N HIS A 135 -2.45 10.38 -6.24
CA HIS A 135 -1.33 11.31 -6.45
C HIS A 135 -0.05 10.52 -6.72
N ILE A 136 0.65 10.87 -7.78
CA ILE A 136 1.87 10.19 -8.22
C ILE A 136 2.98 11.22 -8.33
N ARG A 137 4.17 10.88 -7.82
CA ARG A 137 5.32 11.79 -7.79
C ARG A 137 6.64 11.06 -7.99
N GLN A 138 7.46 11.55 -8.91
CA GLN A 138 8.88 11.20 -8.97
C GLN A 138 9.66 12.14 -8.05
N VAL A 139 10.11 11.66 -6.89
CA VAL A 139 10.81 12.50 -5.91
C VAL A 139 12.22 12.86 -6.41
N ASN A 140 12.94 11.85 -6.89
CA ASN A 140 14.26 11.97 -7.53
C ASN A 140 14.48 10.73 -8.42
N SER A 141 15.63 10.61 -9.10
CA SER A 141 15.89 9.49 -10.02
C SER A 141 15.85 8.08 -9.41
N LYS A 142 15.78 7.94 -8.08
CA LYS A 142 15.78 6.65 -7.38
C LYS A 142 14.56 6.43 -6.49
N GLN A 143 13.71 7.45 -6.32
CA GLN A 143 12.62 7.46 -5.35
C GLN A 143 11.34 7.93 -6.02
N PHE A 144 10.31 7.09 -5.91
CA PHE A 144 8.97 7.32 -6.44
C PHE A 144 7.96 7.18 -5.30
N GLN A 145 6.92 8.01 -5.31
CA GLN A 145 5.86 8.00 -4.33
C GLN A 145 4.50 8.01 -5.03
N LEU A 146 3.57 7.20 -4.52
CA LEU A 146 2.18 7.18 -4.94
C LEU A 146 1.30 7.17 -3.69
N ARG A 147 0.35 8.10 -3.60
CA ARG A 147 -0.68 8.11 -2.55
C ARG A 147 -2.04 7.87 -3.16
N VAL A 148 -2.76 6.89 -2.65
CA VAL A 148 -4.21 6.73 -2.84
C VAL A 148 -4.89 7.47 -1.69
N ASP A 149 -5.64 8.53 -2.00
CA ASP A 149 -6.30 9.39 -1.02
C ASP A 149 -7.71 8.89 -0.74
N LEU A 150 -7.97 8.46 0.49
CA LEU A 150 -9.26 7.90 0.90
C LEU A 150 -10.18 8.97 1.54
N GLY A 151 -9.76 10.24 1.51
CA GLY A 151 -10.43 11.34 2.19
C GLY A 151 -10.09 11.43 3.68
N ASN A 152 -10.47 12.55 4.31
CA ASN A 152 -10.29 12.77 5.75
C ASN A 152 -8.84 12.54 6.26
N ASP A 153 -7.81 12.92 5.49
CA ASP A 153 -6.40 12.63 5.79
C ASP A 153 -6.01 11.13 5.80
N GLU A 154 -6.94 10.23 5.47
CA GLU A 154 -6.69 8.79 5.35
C GLU A 154 -6.12 8.46 3.97
N GLY A 155 -5.30 7.41 3.90
CA GLY A 155 -4.68 7.04 2.63
C GLY A 155 -3.71 5.88 2.71
N VAL A 156 -3.37 5.36 1.54
CA VAL A 156 -2.30 4.37 1.39
C VAL A 156 -1.18 4.99 0.57
N VAL A 157 0.02 5.02 1.14
CA VAL A 157 1.20 5.58 0.50
C VAL A 157 2.15 4.46 0.15
N PHE A 158 2.47 4.37 -1.13
CA PHE A 158 3.52 3.55 -1.69
C PHE A 158 4.74 4.42 -1.90
N GLU A 159 5.88 3.96 -1.43
CA GLU A 159 7.15 4.63 -1.65
C GLU A 159 8.18 3.61 -2.11
N THR A 160 8.93 3.93 -3.15
CA THR A 160 10.02 3.09 -3.61
C THR A 160 11.36 3.75 -3.40
N PHE A 161 12.38 2.90 -3.22
CA PHE A 161 13.77 3.31 -3.36
C PHE A 161 14.53 2.17 -4.01
N GLN A 162 15.01 2.36 -5.24
CA GLN A 162 15.57 1.26 -6.05
C GLN A 162 14.58 0.07 -6.11
N GLN A 163 15.02 -1.17 -5.88
CA GLN A 163 14.14 -2.35 -5.86
C GLN A 163 13.21 -2.46 -4.64
N PHE A 164 13.30 -1.57 -3.66
CA PHE A 164 12.53 -1.67 -2.42
C PHE A 164 11.21 -0.92 -2.51
N VAL A 165 10.18 -1.51 -1.93
CA VAL A 165 8.87 -0.87 -1.73
C VAL A 165 8.58 -0.77 -0.24
N ARG A 166 8.04 0.37 0.16
CA ARG A 166 7.41 0.64 1.45
C ARG A 166 5.94 0.93 1.21
N VAL A 167 5.11 0.46 2.14
CA VAL A 167 3.69 0.79 2.20
C VAL A 167 3.38 1.35 3.58
N ASP A 168 2.85 2.57 3.63
CA ASP A 168 2.26 3.16 4.83
C ASP A 168 0.75 3.24 4.66
N VAL A 169 0.00 2.75 5.64
CA VAL A 169 -1.44 2.96 5.76
C VAL A 169 -1.69 4.00 6.83
N GLN A 170 -2.38 5.08 6.45
CA GLN A 170 -2.69 6.23 7.28
C GLN A 170 -4.19 6.22 7.53
N ALA A 171 -4.56 6.12 8.81
CA ALA A 171 -5.94 6.12 9.27
C ALA A 171 -6.10 7.23 10.31
N ASN A 172 -7.23 7.90 10.29
CA ASN A 172 -7.55 8.92 11.27
C ASN A 172 -8.42 8.36 12.40
N ASP A 173 -8.56 9.11 13.47
CA ASP A 173 -9.50 8.81 14.56
C ASP A 173 -10.90 9.42 14.38
N ALA A 174 -11.20 10.01 13.22
CA ALA A 174 -12.46 10.72 12.96
C ALA A 174 -13.70 9.81 13.00
N GLU A 175 -14.89 10.39 13.05
CA GLU A 175 -16.14 9.63 13.21
C GLU A 175 -16.49 8.75 11.99
N GLU A 176 -16.10 9.17 10.78
CA GLU A 176 -16.21 8.39 9.54
C GLU A 176 -14.88 7.71 9.22
N LYS A 177 -14.75 6.44 9.60
CA LYS A 177 -13.48 5.69 9.55
C LYS A 177 -13.44 4.77 8.35
N SER A 178 -12.55 5.02 7.39
CA SER A 178 -12.30 4.07 6.26
C SER A 178 -11.89 2.69 6.75
N PHE A 179 -11.33 2.58 7.95
CA PHE A 179 -10.77 1.33 8.47
C PHE A 179 -11.50 0.74 9.69
N ALA A 180 -12.54 1.37 10.24
CA ALA A 180 -13.13 0.94 11.52
C ALA A 180 -13.73 -0.47 11.51
N SER A 181 -14.36 -0.86 10.41
CA SER A 181 -15.04 -2.13 10.30
C SER A 181 -14.12 -3.19 9.71
N ASN A 182 -13.92 -4.30 10.43
CA ASN A 182 -13.34 -5.53 9.88
C ASN A 182 -11.98 -5.40 9.16
N SER A 183 -11.21 -4.33 9.39
CA SER A 183 -9.84 -4.20 8.90
C SER A 183 -8.91 -5.17 9.62
N LEU A 184 -8.38 -6.13 8.87
CA LEU A 184 -7.47 -7.18 9.34
C LEU A 184 -6.31 -7.34 8.35
N GLY A 185 -5.23 -8.01 8.74
CA GLY A 185 -4.07 -8.23 7.89
C GLY A 185 -2.79 -8.33 8.69
N LEU A 186 -1.63 -8.29 8.02
CA LEU A 186 -0.33 -8.22 8.70
C LEU A 186 -0.19 -6.99 9.61
N VAL A 187 -0.90 -5.90 9.36
CA VAL A 187 -0.94 -4.73 10.25
C VAL A 187 -1.78 -4.94 11.52
N GLY A 188 -2.39 -6.12 11.68
CA GLY A 188 -3.29 -6.46 12.78
C GLY A 188 -4.69 -5.88 12.62
N SER A 189 -5.54 -6.11 13.61
CA SER A 189 -6.92 -5.60 13.63
C SER A 189 -6.94 -4.09 13.90
N PHE A 190 -7.64 -3.30 13.09
CA PHE A 190 -7.81 -1.89 13.39
C PHE A 190 -8.81 -1.67 14.56
N PRO A 191 -8.62 -0.65 15.43
CA PRO A 191 -7.40 0.15 15.62
C PRO A 191 -6.38 -0.53 16.55
N ARG A 192 -6.72 -1.70 17.11
CA ARG A 192 -5.97 -2.33 18.23
C ARG A 192 -4.63 -2.95 17.87
N GLY A 193 -4.32 -3.15 16.58
CA GLY A 193 -3.12 -3.85 16.11
C GLY A 193 -3.06 -5.34 16.48
N ALA A 194 -4.15 -5.94 16.97
CA ALA A 194 -4.12 -7.33 17.44
C ALA A 194 -3.88 -8.31 16.28
N LYS A 195 -2.99 -9.28 16.49
CA LYS A 195 -2.65 -10.32 15.51
C LYS A 195 -3.76 -11.37 15.41
N VAL A 196 -4.83 -11.06 14.71
CA VAL A 196 -6.02 -11.91 14.54
C VAL A 196 -5.97 -12.63 13.19
N GLY A 197 -6.35 -13.92 13.18
CA GLY A 197 -6.43 -14.71 11.95
C GLY A 197 -7.61 -14.33 11.05
N ARG A 198 -7.68 -14.94 9.86
CA ARG A 198 -8.75 -14.69 8.87
C ARG A 198 -10.13 -15.09 9.38
N ASP A 199 -10.18 -16.00 10.35
CA ASP A 199 -11.39 -16.43 11.06
C ASP A 199 -11.96 -15.35 12.01
N LYS A 200 -11.31 -14.18 12.12
CA LYS A 200 -11.69 -13.03 12.94
C LYS A 200 -11.72 -13.27 14.46
N THR A 201 -11.29 -14.44 14.92
CA THR A 201 -11.42 -14.84 16.33
C THR A 201 -10.12 -15.34 16.93
N THR A 202 -9.26 -16.01 16.16
CA THR A 202 -8.02 -16.59 16.65
C THR A 202 -6.94 -15.54 16.80
N VAL A 203 -6.46 -15.34 18.03
CA VAL A 203 -5.30 -14.49 18.34
C VAL A 203 -4.01 -15.29 18.18
N ILE A 204 -3.16 -14.89 17.25
CA ILE A 204 -1.91 -15.56 16.87
C ILE A 204 -0.72 -14.81 17.46
N ARG A 205 -0.16 -15.31 18.56
CA ARG A 205 0.97 -14.67 19.26
C ARG A 205 2.31 -14.78 18.52
N SER A 206 2.51 -15.87 17.77
CA SER A 206 3.76 -16.09 17.04
C SER A 206 3.75 -15.30 15.74
N SER A 207 4.68 -14.36 15.58
CA SER A 207 4.83 -13.54 14.36
C SER A 207 5.00 -14.41 13.10
N THR A 208 5.75 -15.51 13.17
CA THR A 208 5.90 -16.43 12.03
C THR A 208 4.60 -17.14 11.64
N LYS A 209 3.81 -17.56 12.63
CA LYS A 209 2.49 -18.18 12.35
C LYS A 209 1.51 -17.16 11.81
N PHE A 210 1.54 -15.94 12.36
CA PHE A 210 0.71 -14.83 11.91
C PHE A 210 1.04 -14.40 10.49
N ALA A 211 2.32 -14.30 10.14
CA ALA A 211 2.74 -14.03 8.76
C ALA A 211 2.27 -15.13 7.79
N LYS A 212 2.34 -16.41 8.21
CA LYS A 212 1.86 -17.54 7.41
C LYS A 212 0.34 -17.50 7.21
N GLU A 213 -0.42 -17.12 8.23
CA GLU A 213 -1.90 -16.97 8.16
C GLU A 213 -2.33 -15.95 7.09
N TRP A 214 -1.57 -14.87 6.95
CA TRP A 214 -1.85 -13.80 6.00
C TRP A 214 -1.12 -13.94 4.66
N MET A 215 -0.42 -15.06 4.43
CA MET A 215 0.17 -15.38 3.13
C MET A 215 -0.94 -15.76 2.13
N VAL A 216 -0.81 -15.32 0.88
CA VAL A 216 -1.70 -15.70 -0.22
C VAL A 216 -1.33 -17.11 -0.71
N PRO A 217 -2.25 -18.10 -0.69
CA PRO A 217 -1.94 -19.45 -1.13
C PRO A 217 -1.65 -19.53 -2.64
N ALA A 218 -0.59 -20.26 -3.02
CA ALA A 218 -0.18 -20.42 -4.43
C ALA A 218 -1.20 -21.16 -5.33
N ALA A 219 -2.20 -21.84 -4.75
CA ALA A 219 -3.19 -22.62 -5.48
C ALA A 219 -4.47 -21.83 -5.86
N GLU A 220 -4.61 -20.59 -5.40
CA GLU A 220 -5.76 -19.74 -5.72
C GLU A 220 -5.37 -18.72 -6.81
N THR A 221 -5.29 -19.22 -8.04
CA THR A 221 -4.92 -18.44 -9.23
C THR A 221 -6.17 -17.88 -9.88
N THR A 222 -6.50 -16.65 -9.51
CA THR A 222 -6.98 -15.49 -10.32
C THR A 222 -7.84 -14.53 -9.49
N GLU A 223 -8.52 -15.01 -8.45
CA GLU A 223 -9.42 -14.16 -7.63
C GLU A 223 -8.74 -13.57 -6.37
N THR A 224 -7.79 -14.29 -5.76
CA THR A 224 -7.16 -13.88 -4.48
C THR A 224 -5.80 -13.23 -4.63
N THR A 225 -5.11 -13.43 -5.76
CA THR A 225 -3.85 -12.72 -6.05
C THR A 225 -4.17 -11.46 -6.84
N VAL A 226 -3.92 -10.30 -6.23
CA VAL A 226 -4.23 -9.00 -6.86
C VAL A 226 -3.11 -8.57 -7.81
N PHE A 227 -1.90 -9.09 -7.63
CA PHE A 227 -0.79 -8.82 -8.54
C PHE A 227 -1.11 -9.32 -9.94
N ARG A 228 -0.75 -8.52 -10.95
CA ARG A 228 -0.70 -9.00 -12.34
C ARG A 228 0.15 -10.27 -12.44
N SER A 229 -0.32 -11.25 -13.22
CA SER A 229 0.40 -12.47 -13.59
C SER A 229 1.60 -12.17 -14.49
#